data_AF-A0A1M6U3Z7-F1
#
_entry.id   AF-A0A1M6U3Z7-F1
#
_cell.length_a   1.000
_cell.length_b   1.000
_cell.length_c   1.000
_cell.angle_alpha   90.00
_cell.angle_beta   90.00
_cell.angle_gamma   90.00
#
_symmetry.space_group_name_H-M   'P 1'
#
loop_
_entity.id
_entity.type
_entity.pdbx_description
1 polymer ?
#
loop_
_entity_poly.entity_id
_entity_poly.type
_entity_poly.pdbx_seq_one_letter_code
_entity_poly.pdbx_strand_id
1 'polypeptide(L)'
;MLKLEVTFDEINYAGLAAGLIPMLLENLSRKDVKSKEAADLIANLGDAPERMLTAAFGELPQQDMNNLISGIVSIYREDLMKIANDKLKEQNISGGITDIRLENV
;
A
#
# COMPACT_ATOMS: atom_id res chain seq x y z
N MET A 1 21.05 11.57 15.89
CA MET A 1 20.15 10.71 15.12
C MET A 1 18.79 11.42 15.14
N LEU A 2 18.32 11.92 14.00
CA LEU A 2 17.02 12.59 13.90
C LEU A 2 15.93 11.52 13.75
N LYS A 3 14.96 11.49 14.66
CA LYS A 3 13.84 10.55 14.62
C LYS A 3 12.66 11.28 14.00
N LEU A 4 12.23 10.84 12.81
CA LEU A 4 10.99 11.31 12.20
C LEU A 4 9.87 10.40 12.68
N GLU A 5 9.02 10.91 13.56
CA GLU A 5 7.75 10.26 13.93
C GLU A 5 6.67 10.85 13.03
N VAL A 6 6.10 10.00 12.17
CA VAL A 6 5.01 10.38 11.27
C VAL A 6 3.73 9.78 11.84
N THR A 7 2.84 10.66 12.31
CA THR A 7 1.49 10.30 12.76
C THR A 7 0.51 10.69 11.66
N PHE A 8 -0.31 9.74 11.24
CA PHE A 8 -1.39 10.01 10.28
C PHE A 8 -2.70 10.14 11.06
N ASP A 9 -3.21 11.37 11.19
CA ASP A 9 -4.48 11.64 11.89
C ASP A 9 -5.70 11.10 11.12
N GLU A 10 -5.62 11.11 9.78
CA GLU A 10 -6.61 10.52 8.88
C GLU A 10 -5.89 9.77 7.76
N ILE A 11 -6.24 8.50 7.56
CA ILE A 11 -5.75 7.70 6.43
C ILE A 11 -6.74 7.85 5.29
N ASN A 12 -6.31 8.38 4.15
CA ASN A 12 -7.08 8.27 2.91
C ASN A 12 -6.99 6.83 2.39
N TYR A 13 -7.87 5.97 2.90
CA TYR A 13 -7.88 4.53 2.63
C TYR A 13 -8.01 4.22 1.14
N ALA A 14 -8.85 4.98 0.42
CA ALA A 14 -8.99 4.85 -1.02
C ALA A 14 -7.66 5.13 -1.74
N GLY A 15 -6.98 6.22 -1.38
CA GLY A 15 -5.67 6.56 -1.93
C GLY A 15 -4.57 5.54 -1.58
N LEU A 16 -4.59 4.99 -0.36
CA LEU A 16 -3.64 3.96 0.04
C LEU A 16 -3.85 2.67 -0.77
N ALA A 17 -5.11 2.21 -0.88
CA ALA A 17 -5.45 1.02 -1.65
C ALA A 17 -5.11 1.18 -3.13
N ALA A 18 -5.44 2.33 -3.72
CA ALA A 18 -5.06 2.70 -5.08
C ALA A 18 -3.54 2.56 -5.31
N GLY A 19 -2.74 3.07 -4.38
CA GLY A 19 -1.28 2.97 -4.44
C GLY A 19 -0.73 1.54 -4.29
N LEU A 20 -1.48 0.64 -3.65
CA LEU A 20 -1.08 -0.75 -3.43
C LEU A 20 -1.42 -1.67 -4.61
N ILE A 21 -2.48 -1.38 -5.38
CA ILE A 21 -2.88 -2.21 -6.52
C ILE A 21 -1.71 -2.48 -7.50
N PRO A 22 -0.94 -1.46 -7.95
CA PRO A 22 0.17 -1.69 -8.87
C PRO A 22 1.21 -2.66 -8.30
N MET A 23 1.54 -2.52 -7.01
CA MET A 23 2.49 -3.41 -6.33
C MET A 23 1.97 -4.84 -6.23
N LEU A 24 0.68 -5.01 -5.92
CA LEU A 24 0.05 -6.33 -5.84
C LEU A 24 0.01 -7.02 -7.21
N LEU A 25 -0.35 -6.27 -8.26
CA LEU A 25 -0.37 -6.78 -9.63
C LEU A 25 1.05 -7.12 -10.11
N GLU A 26 2.04 -6.30 -9.79
CA GLU A 26 3.44 -6.57 -10.10
C GLU A 26 3.93 -7.84 -9.41
N ASN A 27 3.66 -8.00 -8.11
CA ASN A 27 4.01 -9.20 -7.36
C ASN A 27 3.30 -10.45 -7.90
N LEU A 28 2.01 -10.33 -8.23
CA LEU A 28 1.24 -11.41 -8.85
C LEU A 28 1.83 -11.79 -10.21
N SER A 29 2.22 -10.81 -11.02
CA SER A 29 2.78 -11.02 -12.35
C SER A 29 4.10 -11.79 -12.37
N ARG A 30 4.85 -11.75 -11.26
CA ARG A 30 6.15 -12.40 -11.11
C ARG A 30 6.05 -13.85 -10.61
N LYS A 31 4.87 -14.32 -10.22
CA LYS A 31 4.69 -15.62 -9.56
C LYS A 31 4.73 -16.81 -10.52
N ASP A 32 3.93 -16.76 -11.59
CA ASP A 32 3.86 -17.80 -12.62
C ASP A 32 3.13 -17.25 -13.87
N VAL A 33 3.13 -18.02 -14.97
CA VAL A 33 2.54 -17.60 -16.26
C VAL A 33 1.05 -17.28 -16.14
N LYS A 34 0.27 -18.07 -15.40
CA LYS A 34 -1.18 -17.83 -15.25
C LYS A 34 -1.46 -16.62 -14.37
N SER A 35 -0.67 -16.46 -13.31
CA SER A 35 -0.75 -15.28 -12.43
C SER A 35 -0.40 -14.00 -13.20
N LYS A 36 0.57 -14.07 -14.13
CA LYS A 36 0.88 -12.97 -15.06
C LYS A 36 -0.27 -12.64 -16.00
N GLU A 37 -0.84 -13.65 -16.66
CA GLU A 37 -2.00 -13.43 -17.54
C GLU A 37 -3.17 -12.78 -16.79
N ALA A 38 -3.43 -13.22 -15.55
CA ALA A 38 -4.44 -12.61 -14.69
C ALA A 38 -4.10 -11.15 -14.32
N ALA A 39 -2.86 -10.87 -13.94
CA ALA A 39 -2.41 -9.51 -13.63
C ALA A 39 -2.53 -8.58 -14.85
N ASP A 40 -2.15 -9.05 -16.04
CA ASP A 40 -2.25 -8.30 -17.29
C ASP A 40 -3.72 -8.02 -17.66
N LEU A 41 -4.62 -8.99 -17.49
CA LEU A 41 -6.06 -8.79 -17.68
C LEU A 41 -6.61 -7.71 -16.74
N ILE A 42 -6.23 -7.74 -15.47
CA ILE A 42 -6.68 -6.74 -14.48
C ILE A 42 -6.09 -5.36 -14.80
N ALA A 43 -4.81 -5.28 -15.17
CA ALA A 43 -4.15 -4.03 -15.53
C ALA A 43 -4.77 -3.38 -16.78
N ASN A 44 -5.20 -4.19 -17.76
CA ASN A 44 -5.87 -3.71 -18.97
C ASN A 44 -7.26 -3.09 -18.72
N LEU A 45 -7.82 -3.24 -17.52
CA LEU A 45 -9.05 -2.55 -17.12
C LEU A 45 -8.83 -1.07 -16.76
N GLY A 46 -7.59 -0.58 -16.84
CA GLY A 46 -7.24 0.80 -16.53
C GLY A 46 -7.48 1.13 -15.06
N ASP A 47 -8.26 2.17 -14.80
CA ASP A 47 -8.59 2.66 -13.45
C ASP A 47 -9.75 1.91 -12.78
N ALA A 48 -10.36 0.92 -13.46
CA ALA A 48 -11.50 0.20 -12.90
C ALA A 48 -11.19 -0.55 -11.58
N PRO A 49 -10.06 -1.25 -11.42
CA PRO A 49 -9.73 -1.92 -10.16
C PRO A 49 -9.60 -0.93 -8.99
N GLU A 50 -9.01 0.23 -9.26
CA GLU A 50 -8.89 1.32 -8.28
C GLU A 50 -10.26 1.86 -7.87
N ARG A 51 -11.15 2.12 -8.83
CA ARG A 51 -12.53 2.55 -8.56
C ARG A 51 -13.31 1.48 -7.79
N MET A 52 -13.15 0.21 -8.13
CA MET A 52 -13.81 -0.89 -7.44
C MET A 52 -13.37 -1.00 -5.99
N LEU A 53 -12.06 -0.94 -5.72
CA LEU A 53 -11.56 -0.93 -4.36
C LEU A 53 -12.02 0.32 -3.62
N THR A 54 -11.91 1.51 -4.22
CA THR A 54 -12.37 2.77 -3.62
C THR A 54 -13.84 2.70 -3.22
N ALA A 55 -14.70 2.19 -4.10
CA ALA A 55 -16.12 1.99 -3.81
C ALA A 55 -16.34 0.96 -2.69
N ALA A 56 -15.63 -0.17 -2.74
CA ALA A 56 -15.71 -1.18 -1.69
C ALA A 56 -15.27 -0.65 -0.32
N PHE A 57 -14.21 0.17 -0.28
CA PHE A 57 -13.75 0.83 0.94
C PHE A 57 -14.74 1.87 1.47
N GLY A 58 -15.49 2.55 0.59
CA GLY A 58 -16.53 3.49 0.99
C GLY A 58 -17.72 2.85 1.71
N GLU A 59 -17.96 1.56 1.50
CA GLU A 59 -19.09 0.81 2.07
C GLU A 59 -18.71 0.01 3.34
N LEU A 60 -17.42 -0.12 3.64
CA LEU A 60 -16.95 -0.90 4.79
C LEU A 60 -17.06 -0.11 6.09
N PRO A 61 -17.50 -0.74 7.20
CA PRO A 61 -17.34 -0.17 8.52
C PRO A 61 -15.89 0.20 8.79
N GLN A 62 -15.67 1.34 9.44
CA GLN A 62 -14.33 1.86 9.67
C GLN A 62 -13.40 0.88 10.39
N GLN A 63 -13.95 0.04 11.28
CA GLN A 63 -13.20 -1.01 11.98
C GLN A 63 -12.72 -2.13 11.03
N ASP A 64 -13.54 -2.56 10.07
CA ASP A 64 -13.15 -3.60 9.11
C ASP A 64 -12.09 -3.08 8.15
N MET A 65 -12.19 -1.80 7.78
CA MET A 65 -11.19 -1.11 6.97
C MET A 65 -9.86 -0.98 7.73
N ASN A 66 -9.89 -0.64 9.02
CA ASN A 66 -8.72 -0.62 9.90
C ASN A 66 -8.04 -1.99 9.99
N ASN A 67 -8.82 -3.06 10.16
CA ASN A 67 -8.31 -4.42 10.21
C ASN A 67 -7.61 -4.84 8.91
N LEU A 68 -8.23 -4.55 7.76
CA LEU A 68 -7.68 -4.88 6.45
C LEU A 68 -6.35 -4.15 6.20
N ILE A 69 -6.32 -2.85 6.47
CA ILE A 69 -5.11 -2.03 6.32
C ILE A 69 -4.00 -2.51 7.24
N SER A 70 -4.35 -2.87 8.47
CA SER A 70 -3.37 -3.38 9.43
C SER A 70 -2.79 -4.71 9.00
N GLY A 71 -3.61 -5.59 8.42
CA GLY A 71 -3.14 -6.80 7.77
C GLY A 71 -2.17 -6.50 6.62
N ILE A 72 -2.53 -5.58 5.72
CA ILE A 72 -1.69 -5.18 4.59
C ILE A 72 -0.36 -4.59 5.07
N VAL A 73 -0.39 -3.62 5.98
CA VAL A 73 0.82 -2.98 6.53
C VAL A 73 1.66 -4.02 7.27
N SER A 74 1.05 -4.97 7.97
CA SER A 74 1.79 -6.05 8.63
C SER A 74 2.48 -6.98 7.63
N ILE A 75 1.85 -7.29 6.50
CA ILE A 75 2.41 -8.17 5.45
C ILE A 75 3.51 -7.45 4.67
N TYR A 76 3.27 -6.21 4.27
CA TYR A 76 4.15 -5.43 3.38
C TYR A 76 5.03 -4.42 4.11
N ARG A 77 5.17 -4.54 5.44
CA ARG A 77 5.89 -3.58 6.28
C ARG A 77 7.28 -3.24 5.76
N GLU A 78 8.05 -4.26 5.43
CA GLU A 78 9.42 -4.13 4.96
C GLU A 78 9.48 -3.49 3.57
N ASP A 79 8.57 -3.89 2.67
CA ASP A 79 8.46 -3.32 1.33
C ASP A 79 8.07 -1.84 1.37
N LEU A 80 7.11 -1.47 2.22
CA LEU A 80 6.68 -0.09 2.43
C LEU A 80 7.82 0.77 2.99
N MET A 81 8.56 0.26 3.99
CA MET A 81 9.74 0.94 4.52
C MET A 81 10.81 1.11 3.44
N LYS A 82 11.06 0.09 2.62
CA LYS A 82 12.03 0.13 1.53
C LYS A 82 11.66 1.21 0.51
N ILE A 83 10.41 1.20 0.03
CA ILE A 83 9.91 2.20 -0.95
C ILE A 83 10.04 3.61 -0.40
N ALA A 84 9.63 3.83 0.85
CA ALA A 84 9.72 5.15 1.48
C ALA A 84 11.19 5.60 1.63
N ASN A 85 12.08 4.70 2.03
CA ASN A 85 13.51 4.98 2.14
C ASN A 85 14.17 5.26 0.79
N ASP A 86 13.80 4.51 -0.25
CA ASP A 86 14.28 4.74 -1.61
C ASP A 86 13.85 6.14 -2.09
N LYS A 87 12.61 6.57 -1.81
CA LYS A 87 12.13 7.92 -2.11
C LYS A 87 12.83 9.02 -1.33
N LEU A 88 13.11 8.83 -0.03
CA LEU A 88 13.89 9.77 0.77
C LEU A 88 15.30 9.96 0.19
N LYS A 89 15.91 8.86 -0.26
CA LYS A 89 17.22 8.87 -0.90
C LYS A 89 17.21 9.60 -2.25
N GLU A 90 16.19 9.38 -3.07
CA GLU A 90 16.00 10.13 -4.33
C GLU A 90 15.92 11.65 -4.10
N GLN A 91 15.39 12.08 -2.96
CA GLN A 91 15.28 13.49 -2.57
C GLN A 91 16.50 14.02 -1.79
N ASN A 92 17.59 13.26 -1.71
CA ASN A 92 18.81 13.58 -0.93
C ASN A 92 18.56 13.88 0.55
N ILE A 93 17.51 13.29 1.15
CA ILE A 93 17.22 13.45 2.57
C ILE A 93 18.12 12.50 3.35
N SER A 94 18.96 13.04 4.25
CA SER A 94 19.82 12.26 5.12
C SER A 94 19.02 11.70 6.30
N GLY A 95 18.38 10.55 6.11
CA GLY A 95 17.56 9.88 7.11
C GLY A 95 16.92 8.61 6.55
N GLY A 96 16.22 7.85 7.40
CA GLY A 96 15.48 6.68 6.97
C GLY A 96 14.41 6.30 7.98
N ILE A 97 13.30 5.79 7.46
CA ILE A 97 12.27 5.11 8.22
C ILE A 97 12.85 3.77 8.67
N THR A 98 13.01 3.61 9.98
CA THR A 98 13.51 2.38 10.60
C THR A 98 12.39 1.47 11.08
N ASP A 99 11.19 2.01 11.22
CA ASP A 99 10.04 1.28 11.77
C ASP A 99 8.72 1.92 11.32
N ILE A 100 7.71 1.11 11.07
CA ILE A 100 6.32 1.53 10.86
C ILE A 100 5.48 0.80 11.90
N ARG A 101 4.76 1.54 12.75
CA ARG A 101 3.82 0.97 13.74
C ARG A 101 2.45 1.56 13.51
N LEU A 102 1.43 0.73 13.69
CA LEU A 102 0.05 1.17 13.77
C LEU A 102 -0.34 1.19 15.24
N GLU A 103 -0.77 2.34 15.72
CA GLU A 103 -1.30 2.51 17.07
C GLU A 103 -2.81 2.78 16.97
N ASN A 104 -3.61 2.14 17.82
CA ASN A 104 -5.08 2.27 17.87
C ASN A 104 -5.84 1.76 16.63
N VAL A 105 -5.53 0.55 16.17
CA VAL A 105 -6.36 -0.20 15.21
C VAL A 105 -7.44 -0.96 15.95
#